data_AF-A0A2V7WIC5-F1
#
_entry.id   AF-A0A2V7WIC5-F1
#
_cell.length_a   1.000
_cell.length_b   1.000
_cell.length_c   1.000
_cell.angle_alpha   90.00
_cell.angle_beta   90.00
_cell.angle_gamma   90.00
#
_symmetry.space_group_name_H-M   'P 1'
#
loop_
_entity.id
_entity.type
_entity.pdbx_description
1 polymer ?
#
loop_
_entity_poly.entity_id
_entity_poly.type
_entity_poly.pdbx_seq_one_letter_code
_entity_poly.pdbx_strand_id
1 'polypeptide(L)'
;MQVTLYTRRNCPLCDKAKRAIQSSGTAFELAEIDIDADPDLQRRFTDDVPVIFVNGREAFRHRVDADDFAAYIRGAAIPMALANEKCVPCKGGVPPLKGEELVRLSGELGSNWRVVDEHHLEKEFRFRNFAEALAFTNKVGAIAEQEGHHPDIYLAWGKVRVTIWTHAI
;
A
#
# COMPACT_ATOMS: atom_id res chain seq x y z
N MET A 1 21.64 7.50 -3.99
CA MET A 1 20.16 7.45 -3.87
C MET A 1 19.76 8.45 -2.81
N GLN A 2 18.80 9.34 -3.09
CA GLN A 2 18.29 10.28 -2.10
C GLN A 2 17.09 9.67 -1.39
N VAL A 3 17.08 9.72 -0.06
CA VAL A 3 15.99 9.23 0.78
C VAL A 3 15.54 10.39 1.67
N THR A 4 14.25 10.69 1.66
CA THR A 4 13.66 11.72 2.53
C THR A 4 12.69 11.06 3.49
N LEU A 5 12.93 11.21 4.79
CA LEU A 5 12.00 10.81 5.85
C LEU A 5 11.27 12.04 6.36
N TYR A 6 9.99 12.14 6.04
CA TYR A 6 9.08 13.07 6.69
C TYR A 6 8.71 12.51 8.05
N THR A 7 9.11 13.24 9.09
CA THR A 7 8.96 12.89 10.50
C THR A 7 8.14 13.94 11.22
N ARG A 8 7.81 13.70 12.49
CA ARG A 8 7.18 14.68 13.36
C ARG A 8 7.74 14.57 14.77
N ARG A 9 7.55 15.61 15.59
CA ARG A 9 8.05 15.62 16.97
C ARG A 9 7.38 14.54 17.81
N ASN A 10 8.15 13.92 18.71
CA ASN A 10 7.68 12.88 19.64
C ASN A 10 6.95 11.71 18.96
N CYS A 11 7.54 11.17 17.88
CA CYS A 11 6.94 10.13 17.04
C CYS A 11 7.70 8.79 17.12
N PRO A 12 7.25 7.82 17.95
CA PRO A 12 7.89 6.51 18.05
C PRO A 12 7.88 5.70 16.73
N LEU A 13 6.89 5.93 15.87
CA LEU A 13 6.82 5.30 14.55
C LEU A 13 7.93 5.82 13.63
N CYS A 14 8.25 7.11 13.71
CA CYS A 14 9.32 7.74 12.96
C CYS A 14 10.68 7.20 13.37
N ASP A 15 10.91 7.03 14.68
CA ASP A 15 12.13 6.40 15.20
C ASP A 15 12.29 4.96 14.70
N LYS A 16 11.18 4.20 14.65
CA LYS A 16 11.17 2.83 14.12
C LYS A 16 11.49 2.82 12.62
N ALA A 17 10.85 3.69 11.84
CA ALA A 17 11.09 3.80 10.41
C ALA A 17 12.54 4.19 10.09
N LYS A 18 13.09 5.17 10.81
CA LYS A 18 14.49 5.58 10.69
C LYS A 18 15.44 4.42 10.96
N ARG A 19 15.24 3.68 12.06
CA ARG A 19 16.04 2.50 12.37
C ARG A 19 15.95 1.44 11.27
N ALA A 20 14.76 1.12 10.79
CA ALA A 20 14.57 0.13 9.72
C ALA A 20 15.33 0.52 8.44
N ILE A 21 15.21 1.77 8.00
CA ILE A 21 15.93 2.29 6.82
C ILE A 21 17.44 2.22 7.01
N GLN A 22 17.95 2.64 8.17
CA GLN A 22 19.38 2.62 8.48
C GLN A 22 19.94 1.20 8.60
N SER A 23 19.14 0.24 9.06
CA SER A 23 19.51 -1.17 9.19
C SER A 23 19.37 -1.97 7.89
N SER A 24 18.95 -1.36 6.78
CA SER A 24 18.72 -2.04 5.49
C SER A 24 19.98 -2.58 4.80
N GLY A 25 21.18 -2.15 5.23
CA GLY A 25 22.44 -2.50 4.59
C GLY A 25 22.61 -1.91 3.18
N THR A 26 21.83 -0.88 2.83
CA THR A 26 21.89 -0.20 1.53
C THR A 26 22.55 1.18 1.65
N ALA A 27 23.21 1.64 0.59
CA ALA A 27 23.86 2.95 0.54
C ALA A 27 22.89 4.02 0.00
N PHE A 28 22.64 5.05 0.81
CA PHE A 28 21.78 6.18 0.46
C PHE A 28 22.17 7.44 1.26
N GLU A 29 21.70 8.58 0.80
CA GLU A 29 21.77 9.85 1.51
C GLU A 29 20.41 10.13 2.15
N LEU A 30 20.38 10.31 3.48
CA LEU A 30 19.15 10.52 4.24
C LEU A 30 18.96 11.99 4.60
N ALA A 31 17.83 12.56 4.19
CA ALA A 31 17.31 13.84 4.67
C ALA A 31 16.11 13.61 5.59
N GLU A 32 16.10 14.22 6.76
CA GLU A 32 14.96 14.20 7.69
C GLU A 32 14.28 15.57 7.66
N ILE A 33 12.96 15.58 7.45
CA ILE A 33 12.16 16.80 7.39
C ILE A 33 11.07 16.69 8.46
N ASP A 34 11.12 17.58 9.45
CA ASP A 34 10.07 17.69 10.47
C ASP A 34 8.85 18.41 9.87
N ILE A 35 7.74 17.68 9.71
CA ILE A 35 6.51 18.27 9.19
C ILE A 35 5.93 19.31 10.13
N ASP A 36 6.25 19.26 11.44
CA ASP A 36 5.70 20.22 12.41
C ASP A 36 6.29 21.63 12.25
N ALA A 37 7.35 21.78 11.44
CA ALA A 37 7.98 23.06 11.14
C ALA A 37 7.39 23.77 9.90
N ASP A 38 6.53 23.09 9.12
CA ASP A 38 5.96 23.60 7.87
C ASP A 38 4.44 23.33 7.79
N PRO A 39 3.58 24.36 7.81
CA PRO A 39 2.13 24.19 7.74
C PRO A 39 1.63 23.44 6.50
N ASP A 40 2.33 23.52 5.37
CA ASP A 40 1.95 22.85 4.13
C ASP A 40 2.24 21.35 4.22
N LEU A 41 3.38 21.00 4.83
CA LEU A 41 3.71 19.61 5.14
C LEU A 41 2.78 19.02 6.20
N GLN A 42 2.38 19.79 7.21
CA GLN A 42 1.36 19.34 8.18
C GLN A 42 0.05 18.98 7.47
N ARG A 43 -0.49 19.88 6.64
CA ARG A 43 -1.74 19.62 5.91
C ARG A 43 -1.64 18.35 5.05
N ARG A 44 -0.46 18.08 4.50
CA ARG A 44 -0.25 16.94 3.60
C ARG A 44 -0.02 15.61 4.31
N PHE A 45 0.69 15.59 5.45
CA PHE A 45 1.25 14.36 6.00
C PHE A 45 0.89 14.06 7.46
N THR A 46 0.07 14.89 8.12
CA THR A 46 -0.24 14.74 9.56
C THR A 46 -0.68 13.32 9.97
N ASP A 47 -1.55 12.70 9.18
CA ASP A 47 -2.11 11.36 9.46
C ASP A 47 -1.24 10.21 8.91
N ASP A 48 -0.16 10.56 8.21
CA ASP A 48 0.60 9.64 7.37
C ASP A 48 2.05 9.44 7.79
N VAL A 49 2.57 10.32 8.64
CA VAL A 49 3.92 10.22 9.19
C VAL A 49 4.13 8.92 9.97
N PRO A 50 5.27 8.20 9.77
CA PRO A 50 6.38 8.52 8.87
C PRO A 50 6.06 8.29 7.38
N VAL A 51 6.48 9.23 6.53
CA VAL A 51 6.41 9.09 5.07
C VAL A 51 7.83 9.12 4.50
N ILE A 52 8.16 8.16 3.64
CA ILE A 52 9.49 7.98 3.08
C ILE A 52 9.43 8.18 1.58
N PHE A 53 10.29 9.04 1.07
CA PHE A 53 10.49 9.25 -0.36
C PHE A 53 11.86 8.71 -0.77
N VAL A 54 11.94 8.11 -1.95
CA VAL A 54 13.19 7.66 -2.57
C VAL A 54 13.28 8.30 -3.96
N ASN A 55 14.35 9.07 -4.20
CA ASN A 55 14.53 9.89 -5.40
C ASN A 55 13.28 10.72 -5.76
N GLY A 56 12.62 11.31 -4.76
CA GLY A 56 11.44 12.17 -4.96
C GLY A 56 10.12 11.42 -5.20
N ARG A 57 10.10 10.08 -5.18
CA ARG A 57 8.86 9.28 -5.22
C ARG A 57 8.51 8.77 -3.84
N GLU A 58 7.25 8.89 -3.42
CA GLU A 58 6.76 8.27 -2.18
C GLU A 58 6.96 6.75 -2.29
N ALA A 59 7.53 6.16 -1.24
CA ALA A 59 7.96 4.75 -1.19
C ALA A 59 7.32 3.98 -0.03
N PHE A 60 7.12 4.63 1.13
CA PHE A 60 6.53 4.00 2.30
C PHE A 60 5.76 5.03 3.14
N ARG A 61 4.77 4.56 3.89
CA ARG A 61 3.93 5.33 4.81
C ARG A 61 3.63 4.50 6.05
N HIS A 62 3.56 5.14 7.23
CA HIS A 62 3.24 4.57 8.55
C HIS A 62 4.22 3.53 9.09
N ARG A 63 4.67 2.58 8.26
CA ARG A 63 5.56 1.47 8.61
C ARG A 63 6.49 1.13 7.45
N VAL A 64 7.71 0.74 7.80
CA VAL A 64 8.71 0.17 6.89
C VAL A 64 9.53 -0.86 7.66
N ASP A 65 9.89 -1.96 7.01
CA ASP A 65 10.85 -2.96 7.51
C ASP A 65 12.20 -2.81 6.78
N ALA A 66 13.30 -3.25 7.40
CA ALA A 66 14.63 -3.13 6.82
C ALA A 66 14.78 -3.94 5.53
N ASP A 67 14.22 -5.15 5.48
CA ASP A 67 14.30 -6.02 4.30
C ASP A 67 13.46 -5.47 3.14
N ASP A 68 12.26 -4.96 3.45
CA ASP A 68 11.40 -4.29 2.48
C ASP A 68 12.12 -3.06 1.90
N PHE A 69 12.62 -2.18 2.76
CA PHE A 69 13.36 -1.00 2.29
C PHE A 69 14.56 -1.39 1.42
N ALA A 70 15.31 -2.41 1.85
CA ALA A 70 16.48 -2.87 1.12
C ALA A 70 16.13 -3.44 -0.27
N ALA A 71 15.02 -4.20 -0.37
CA ALA A 71 14.52 -4.71 -1.64
C ALA A 71 14.04 -3.57 -2.56
N TYR A 72 13.31 -2.58 -2.04
CA TYR A 72 12.90 -1.39 -2.79
C TYR A 72 14.11 -0.65 -3.39
N ILE A 73 15.16 -0.41 -2.58
CA ILE A 73 16.38 0.29 -3.02
C ILE A 73 17.17 -0.53 -4.06
N ARG A 74 17.16 -1.86 -3.94
CA ARG A 74 17.80 -2.76 -4.92
C ARG A 74 17.00 -2.93 -6.21
N GLY A 75 15.84 -2.28 -6.35
CA GLY A 75 14.98 -2.43 -7.52
C GLY A 75 14.29 -3.79 -7.62
N ALA A 76 14.31 -4.58 -6.54
CA ALA A 76 13.40 -5.70 -6.40
C ALA A 76 12.02 -5.08 -6.15
N ALA A 77 11.08 -5.28 -7.08
CA ALA A 77 9.75 -4.69 -7.04
C ALA A 77 9.12 -4.88 -5.65
N ILE A 78 8.92 -3.77 -4.93
CA ILE A 78 8.04 -3.70 -3.77
C ILE A 78 6.82 -2.87 -4.18
N PRO A 79 5.60 -3.24 -3.72
CA PRO A 79 4.35 -2.83 -4.32
C PRO A 79 4.04 -1.37 -4.01
N MET A 80 4.60 -0.47 -4.80
CA MET A 80 4.20 0.94 -4.84
C MET A 80 3.99 1.47 -6.27
N ALA A 81 4.10 0.60 -7.28
CA ALA A 81 3.67 0.92 -8.63
C ALA A 81 2.13 0.95 -8.72
N LEU A 82 1.45 -0.16 -8.42
CA LEU A 82 0.00 -0.32 -8.65
C LEU A 82 -0.89 0.54 -7.73
N ALA A 83 -0.56 0.69 -6.45
CA ALA A 83 -1.40 1.43 -5.50
C ALA A 83 -1.51 2.94 -5.82
N ASN A 84 -0.58 3.48 -6.61
CA ASN A 84 -0.56 4.86 -7.06
C ASN A 84 -1.15 5.03 -8.47
N GLU A 85 -1.50 3.94 -9.15
CA GLU A 85 -2.17 4.00 -10.44
C GLU A 85 -3.65 4.30 -10.25
N LYS A 86 -4.24 5.00 -11.23
CA LYS A 86 -5.66 5.28 -11.24
C LYS A 86 -6.40 4.20 -12.00
N CYS A 87 -7.41 3.60 -11.36
CA CYS A 87 -8.28 2.69 -12.06
C CYS A 87 -9.07 3.49 -13.12
N VAL A 88 -8.88 3.16 -14.39
CA VAL A 88 -9.74 3.68 -15.46
C VAL A 88 -10.84 2.66 -15.69
N PRO A 89 -12.13 3.02 -15.51
CA PRO A 89 -13.23 2.10 -15.73
C PRO A 89 -13.14 1.48 -17.13
N CYS A 90 -13.05 0.16 -17.18
CA CYS A 90 -13.01 -0.56 -18.44
C CYS A 90 -14.35 -0.37 -19.16
N LYS A 91 -14.30 0.15 -20.39
CA LYS A 91 -15.41 0.11 -21.33
C LYS A 91 -15.28 -1.24 -22.03
N GLY A 92 -16.19 -2.18 -21.79
CA GLY A 92 -16.08 -3.59 -22.19
C GLY A 92 -15.53 -3.84 -23.59
N GLY A 93 -14.93 -5.01 -23.80
CA GLY A 93 -14.20 -5.37 -25.03
C GLY A 93 -12.68 -5.44 -24.86
N VAL A 94 -12.18 -5.20 -23.65
CA VAL A 94 -10.80 -5.52 -23.27
C VAL A 94 -10.76 -7.00 -22.87
N PRO A 95 -9.82 -7.81 -23.38
CA PRO A 95 -9.71 -9.21 -22.97
C PRO A 95 -9.29 -9.32 -21.49
N PRO A 96 -9.74 -10.36 -20.77
CA PRO A 96 -9.30 -10.61 -19.40
C PRO A 96 -7.79 -10.89 -19.36
N LEU A 97 -7.14 -10.42 -18.30
CA LEU A 97 -5.73 -10.69 -18.02
C LEU A 97 -5.54 -12.18 -17.72
N LYS A 98 -4.65 -12.86 -18.45
CA LYS A 98 -4.42 -14.31 -18.36
C LYS A 98 -2.95 -14.69 -18.49
N GLY A 99 -2.62 -15.93 -18.13
CA GLY A 99 -1.32 -16.54 -18.43
C GLY A 99 -0.13 -15.86 -17.73
N GLU A 100 1.00 -15.77 -18.43
CA GLU A 100 2.27 -15.29 -17.85
C GLU A 100 2.18 -13.86 -17.29
N GLU A 101 1.40 -12.99 -17.94
CA GLU A 101 1.25 -11.60 -17.49
C GLU A 101 0.44 -11.49 -16.20
N LEU A 102 -0.61 -12.32 -16.06
CA LEU A 102 -1.36 -12.46 -14.82
C LEU A 102 -0.45 -12.93 -13.67
N VAL A 103 0.36 -13.97 -13.92
CA VAL A 103 1.30 -14.48 -12.93
C VAL A 103 2.30 -13.40 -12.51
N ARG A 104 2.88 -12.69 -13.48
CA ARG A 104 3.84 -11.60 -13.23
C ARG A 104 3.25 -10.50 -12.36
N LEU A 105 2.09 -9.95 -12.74
CA LEU A 105 1.43 -8.87 -12.01
C LEU A 105 0.91 -9.34 -10.65
N SER A 106 0.41 -10.57 -10.54
CA SER A 106 0.00 -11.13 -9.25
C SER A 106 1.17 -11.27 -8.28
N GLY A 107 2.39 -11.51 -8.78
CA GLY A 107 3.61 -11.52 -7.97
C GLY A 107 3.98 -10.15 -7.41
N GLU A 108 3.48 -9.05 -7.99
CA GLU A 108 3.64 -7.70 -7.47
C GLU A 108 2.62 -7.37 -6.36
N LEU A 109 1.58 -8.19 -6.19
CA LEU A 109 0.64 -8.02 -5.08
C LEU A 109 1.32 -8.53 -3.80
N GLY A 110 1.44 -7.65 -2.80
CA GLY A 110 1.99 -8.02 -1.49
C GLY A 110 1.28 -9.22 -0.85
N SER A 111 1.82 -9.75 0.25
CA SER A 111 1.45 -11.08 0.76
C SER A 111 -0.06 -11.32 0.94
N ASN A 112 -0.48 -12.53 0.52
CA ASN A 112 -1.80 -13.16 0.74
C ASN A 112 -2.96 -12.76 -0.18
N TRP A 113 -2.71 -12.10 -1.31
CA TRP A 113 -3.69 -12.10 -2.41
C TRP A 113 -3.63 -13.43 -3.17
N ARG A 114 -4.78 -13.98 -3.51
CA ARG A 114 -4.91 -15.19 -4.32
C ARG A 114 -5.63 -14.86 -5.63
N VAL A 115 -5.07 -15.32 -6.73
CA VAL A 115 -5.80 -15.41 -8.00
C VAL A 115 -6.63 -16.68 -7.96
N VAL A 116 -7.94 -16.56 -8.13
CA VAL A 116 -8.89 -17.68 -8.13
C VAL A 116 -9.40 -17.87 -9.55
N ASP A 117 -9.18 -19.07 -10.09
CA ASP A 117 -9.63 -19.53 -11.41
C ASP A 117 -9.27 -18.58 -12.58
N GLU A 118 -8.14 -17.87 -12.48
CA GLU A 118 -7.73 -16.80 -13.41
C GLU A 118 -8.79 -15.71 -13.62
N HIS A 119 -9.74 -15.57 -12.69
CA HIS A 119 -10.90 -14.71 -12.85
C HIS A 119 -10.87 -13.51 -11.89
N HIS A 120 -10.61 -13.76 -10.61
CA HIS A 120 -10.71 -12.74 -9.58
C HIS A 120 -9.60 -12.84 -8.55
N LEU A 121 -9.39 -11.74 -7.82
CA LEU A 121 -8.50 -11.68 -6.68
C LEU A 121 -9.29 -11.85 -5.39
N GLU A 122 -8.79 -12.67 -4.47
CA GLU A 122 -9.36 -12.87 -3.14
C GLU A 122 -8.29 -12.65 -2.06
N LYS A 123 -8.65 -11.95 -0.97
CA LYS A 123 -7.82 -11.86 0.24
C LYS A 123 -8.65 -11.85 1.51
N GLU A 124 -8.19 -12.60 2.51
CA GLU A 124 -8.75 -12.61 3.87
C GLU A 124 -7.89 -11.75 4.80
N PHE A 125 -8.54 -10.89 5.56
CA PHE A 125 -7.98 -10.06 6.62
C PHE A 125 -8.57 -10.49 7.96
N ARG A 126 -7.73 -10.56 9.00
CA ARG A 126 -8.12 -10.98 10.36
C ARG A 126 -7.97 -9.85 11.36
N PHE A 127 -8.93 -9.78 12.28
CA PHE A 127 -9.08 -8.72 13.28
C PHE A 127 -9.43 -9.33 14.64
N ARG A 128 -9.27 -8.55 15.73
CA ARG A 128 -9.49 -9.07 17.08
C ARG A 128 -10.98 -9.21 17.42
N ASN A 129 -11.83 -8.41 16.78
CA ASN A 129 -13.25 -8.30 17.07
C ASN A 129 -14.03 -7.81 15.84
N PHE A 130 -15.36 -7.79 15.93
CA PHE A 130 -16.23 -7.33 14.85
C PHE A 130 -16.10 -5.83 14.56
N ALA A 131 -15.89 -5.00 15.58
CA ALA A 131 -15.81 -3.54 15.41
C ALA A 131 -14.60 -3.13 14.55
N GLU A 132 -13.44 -3.74 14.77
CA GLU A 132 -12.24 -3.55 13.94
C GLU A 132 -12.45 -4.02 12.50
N ALA A 133 -13.10 -5.17 12.31
CA ALA A 133 -13.42 -5.70 10.99
C ALA A 133 -14.40 -4.79 10.22
N LEU A 134 -15.42 -4.26 10.89
CA LEU A 134 -16.34 -3.28 10.32
C LEU A 134 -15.62 -1.97 9.96
N ALA A 135 -14.76 -1.46 10.84
CA ALA A 135 -13.99 -0.25 10.58
C ALA A 135 -13.07 -0.41 9.36
N PHE A 136 -12.45 -1.57 9.18
CA PHE A 136 -11.70 -1.89 7.97
C PHE A 136 -12.59 -1.93 6.73
N THR A 137 -13.75 -2.59 6.82
CA THR A 137 -14.72 -2.67 5.71
C THR A 137 -15.14 -1.29 5.22
N ASN A 138 -15.42 -0.35 6.14
CA ASN A 138 -15.78 1.03 5.79
C ASN A 138 -14.65 1.75 5.03
N LYS A 139 -13.38 1.51 5.39
CA LYS A 139 -12.23 2.07 4.67
C LYS A 139 -12.14 1.52 3.25
N VAL A 140 -12.33 0.22 3.08
CA VAL A 140 -12.37 -0.42 1.75
C VAL A 140 -13.50 0.17 0.91
N GLY A 141 -14.70 0.34 1.49
CA GLY A 141 -15.82 0.98 0.82
C GLY A 141 -15.53 2.40 0.34
N ALA A 142 -14.88 3.23 1.17
CA ALA A 142 -14.50 4.59 0.78
C ALA A 142 -13.51 4.60 -0.41
N ILE A 143 -12.54 3.68 -0.43
CA ILE A 143 -11.61 3.54 -1.55
C ILE A 143 -12.35 3.08 -2.81
N ALA A 144 -13.27 2.11 -2.69
CA ALA A 144 -14.05 1.59 -3.81
C ALA A 144 -14.88 2.68 -4.50
N GLU A 145 -15.53 3.55 -3.73
CA GLU A 145 -16.27 4.70 -4.27
C GLU A 145 -15.34 5.71 -4.96
N GLN A 146 -14.18 5.99 -4.38
CA GLN A 146 -13.20 6.91 -4.97
C GLN A 146 -12.64 6.40 -6.30
N GLU A 147 -12.44 5.09 -6.42
CA GLU A 147 -11.91 4.45 -7.64
C GLU A 147 -13.02 4.04 -8.62
N GLY A 148 -14.30 4.14 -8.23
CA GLY A 148 -15.43 3.71 -9.05
C GLY A 148 -15.42 2.20 -9.37
N HIS A 149 -14.83 1.40 -8.49
CA HIS A 149 -14.65 -0.03 -8.67
C HIS A 149 -14.96 -0.76 -7.37
N HIS A 150 -16.02 -1.56 -7.38
CA HIS A 150 -16.62 -2.08 -6.17
C HIS A 150 -16.28 -3.56 -5.99
N PRO A 151 -15.59 -3.96 -4.90
CA PRO A 151 -15.39 -5.35 -4.57
C PRO A 151 -16.61 -5.95 -3.89
N ASP A 152 -16.71 -7.28 -3.92
CA ASP A 152 -17.54 -8.03 -3.01
C ASP A 152 -16.83 -8.15 -1.65
N ILE A 153 -17.55 -7.80 -0.58
CA ILE A 153 -17.01 -7.82 0.79
C ILE A 153 -17.84 -8.74 1.69
N TYR A 154 -17.19 -9.76 2.24
CA TYR A 154 -17.76 -10.61 3.29
C TYR A 154 -17.21 -10.20 4.66
N LEU A 155 -18.08 -9.69 5.52
CA LEU A 155 -17.77 -9.28 6.90
C LEU A 155 -18.28 -10.33 7.91
N ALA A 156 -17.41 -10.75 8.82
CA ALA A 156 -17.75 -11.63 9.95
C ALA A 156 -16.95 -11.24 11.22
N TRP A 157 -17.23 -11.89 12.36
CA TRP A 157 -16.49 -11.65 13.60
C TRP A 157 -14.98 -11.87 13.42
N GLY A 158 -14.20 -10.80 13.57
CA GLY A 158 -12.73 -10.85 13.46
C GLY A 158 -12.23 -11.16 12.04
N LYS A 159 -13.05 -11.01 10.99
CA LYS A 159 -12.68 -11.39 9.63
C LYS A 159 -13.34 -10.50 8.57
N VAL A 160 -12.56 -10.10 7.57
CA VAL A 160 -13.07 -9.50 6.33
C VAL A 160 -12.43 -10.23 5.16
N ARG A 161 -13.25 -10.67 4.20
CA ARG A 161 -12.77 -11.20 2.92
C ARG A 161 -13.17 -10.26 1.80
N VAL A 162 -12.20 -9.88 0.99
CA VAL A 162 -12.36 -8.99 -0.17
C VAL A 162 -12.16 -9.83 -1.42
N THR A 163 -13.13 -9.75 -2.33
CA THR A 163 -13.12 -10.39 -3.64
C THR A 163 -13.32 -9.32 -4.70
N ILE A 164 -12.43 -9.22 -5.69
CA ILE A 164 -12.45 -8.11 -6.67
C ILE A 164 -12.13 -8.58 -8.09
N TRP A 165 -12.92 -8.07 -9.05
CA TRP A 165 -12.76 -8.27 -10.49
C TRP A 165 -13.54 -7.19 -11.26
N THR A 166 -13.26 -7.06 -12.56
CA THR A 166 -13.98 -6.11 -13.42
C THR A 166 -15.22 -6.76 -14.01
N HIS A 167 -16.42 -6.37 -13.59
CA HIS A 167 -17.68 -6.93 -14.12
C HIS A 167 -17.90 -6.77 -15.64
N ALA A 168 -17.23 -5.79 -16.26
CA ALA A 168 -17.39 -5.48 -17.67
C ALA A 168 -16.53 -6.36 -18.62
N ILE A 169 -15.72 -7.27 -18.06
CA ILE A 169 -14.75 -8.12 -18.78
C ILE A 169 -15.00 -9.59 -18.42
#